data_AF-M1EJ32-F1
#
_entry.id   AF-M1EJ32-F1
#
_cell.length_a   1.000
_cell.length_b   1.000
_cell.length_c   1.000
_cell.angle_alpha   90.00
_cell.angle_beta   90.00
_cell.angle_gamma   90.00
#
_symmetry.space_group_name_H-M   'P 1'
#
loop_
_entity.id
_entity.type
_entity.pdbx_description
1 polymer ?
#
loop_
_entity_poly.entity_id
_entity_poly.type
_entity_poly.pdbx_seq_one_letter_code
_entity_poly.pdbx_strand_id
1 'polypeptide(L)'
;PSPAFVMALSDADVQKQIKHMMAFIEQEANEKAEEIDAKAEEEFNIEKGRLVQTQRLKIMEYYEKKEKQIEQQKKIQMSNLMNQARLKVLRARDDLITDLLNEAKQRLSKVVKDTTRYQVLLDGLVLQGLYQLLEPRMIVRCRKQDFPLVKAAVQKAIPMYKIATK
;
A
#
# COMPACT_ATOMS: atom_id res chain seq x y z
N PRO A 1 99.39 17.76 -57.60
CA PRO A 1 98.01 18.24 -57.80
C PRO A 1 97.03 17.51 -56.86
N SER A 2 96.68 18.20 -55.76
CA SER A 2 95.52 18.04 -54.84
C SER A 2 95.22 16.67 -54.18
N PRO A 3 94.41 16.62 -53.11
CA PRO A 3 94.04 17.68 -52.15
C PRO A 3 94.37 17.32 -50.69
N ALA A 4 94.41 18.36 -49.85
CA ALA A 4 94.48 18.26 -48.40
C ALA A 4 93.32 17.43 -47.83
N PHE A 5 93.63 16.49 -46.94
CA PHE A 5 92.62 15.97 -46.01
C PHE A 5 92.64 16.89 -44.78
N VAL A 6 91.67 17.78 -44.74
CA VAL A 6 91.43 18.75 -43.69
C VAL A 6 91.22 18.00 -42.37
N MET A 7 92.16 18.09 -41.42
CA MET A 7 91.85 17.80 -40.02
C MET A 7 90.95 18.95 -39.54
N ALA A 8 89.65 18.75 -39.64
CA ALA A 8 88.67 19.82 -39.40
C ALA A 8 88.44 20.14 -37.92
N LEU A 9 88.84 19.28 -36.97
CA LEU A 9 88.61 19.43 -35.52
C LEU A 9 89.73 18.77 -34.69
N SER A 10 90.08 19.32 -33.53
CA SER A 10 91.05 18.72 -32.59
C SER A 10 90.41 17.62 -31.72
N ASP A 11 91.20 16.68 -31.19
CA ASP A 11 90.70 15.58 -30.34
C ASP A 11 89.95 16.08 -29.08
N ALA A 12 90.32 17.27 -28.60
CA ALA A 12 89.64 17.97 -27.51
C ALA A 12 88.25 18.51 -27.92
N ASP A 13 88.07 18.88 -29.19
CA ASP A 13 86.78 19.31 -29.75
C ASP A 13 85.85 18.12 -29.96
N VAL A 14 86.40 16.96 -30.37
CA VAL A 14 85.65 15.70 -30.46
C VAL A 14 85.11 15.28 -29.08
N GLN A 15 85.94 15.35 -28.03
CA GLN A 15 85.49 15.06 -26.66
C GLN A 15 84.40 16.03 -26.15
N LYS A 16 84.49 17.32 -26.49
CA LYS A 16 83.44 18.30 -26.16
C LYS A 16 82.13 17.97 -26.88
N GLN A 17 82.20 17.55 -28.14
CA GLN A 17 81.03 17.20 -28.93
C GLN A 17 80.35 15.92 -28.42
N ILE A 18 81.13 14.92 -27.98
CA ILE A 18 80.60 13.71 -27.32
C ILE A 18 79.90 14.07 -26.01
N LYS A 19 80.50 14.92 -25.16
CA LYS A 19 79.86 15.38 -23.92
C LYS A 19 78.57 16.14 -24.17
N HIS A 20 78.54 16.99 -25.21
CA HIS A 20 77.33 17.69 -25.62
C HIS A 20 76.24 16.72 -26.11
N MET A 21 76.61 15.70 -26.89
CA MET A 21 75.69 14.64 -27.30
C MET A 21 75.14 13.86 -26.09
N MET A 22 75.99 13.50 -25.12
CA MET A 22 75.55 12.81 -23.91
C MET A 22 74.57 13.65 -23.08
N ALA A 23 74.86 14.95 -22.90
CA ALA A 23 73.97 15.86 -22.19
C ALA A 23 72.63 16.03 -22.92
N PHE A 24 72.62 16.05 -24.25
CA PHE A 24 71.40 16.09 -25.04
C PHE A 24 70.55 14.82 -24.85
N ILE A 25 71.18 13.64 -24.90
CA ILE A 25 70.49 12.35 -24.68
C ILE A 25 69.92 12.28 -23.25
N GLU A 26 70.65 12.75 -22.26
CA GLU A 26 70.20 12.78 -20.86
C GLU A 26 69.04 13.76 -20.66
N GLN A 27 69.10 14.94 -21.29
CA GLN A 27 67.99 15.90 -21.27
C GLN A 27 66.75 15.34 -21.97
N GLU A 28 66.89 14.75 -23.15
CA GLU A 28 65.78 14.14 -23.91
C GLU A 28 65.14 12.99 -23.10
N ALA A 29 65.94 12.17 -22.42
CA ALA A 29 65.44 11.11 -21.55
C ALA A 29 64.67 11.68 -20.34
N ASN A 30 65.18 12.74 -19.70
CA ASN A 30 64.51 13.39 -18.58
C ASN A 30 63.20 14.08 -18.99
N GLU A 31 63.19 14.82 -20.11
CA GLU A 31 61.96 15.42 -20.65
C GLU A 31 60.93 14.34 -21.00
N LYS A 32 61.36 13.20 -21.54
CA LYS A 32 60.47 12.08 -21.81
C LYS A 32 59.90 11.44 -20.55
N ALA A 33 60.72 11.32 -19.48
CA ALA A 33 60.26 10.82 -18.20
C ALA A 33 59.23 11.77 -17.57
N GLU A 34 59.49 13.08 -17.55
CA GLU A 34 58.54 14.08 -17.05
C GLU A 34 57.23 14.09 -17.84
N GLU A 35 57.29 13.95 -19.17
CA GLU A 35 56.09 13.84 -20.01
C GLU A 35 55.24 12.59 -19.65
N ILE A 36 55.90 11.46 -19.37
CA ILE A 36 55.22 10.22 -18.96
C ILE A 36 54.57 10.41 -17.58
N ASP A 37 55.29 10.99 -16.62
CA ASP A 37 54.77 11.21 -15.26
C ASP A 37 53.58 12.18 -15.26
N ALA A 38 53.68 13.28 -16.02
CA ALA A 38 52.57 14.23 -16.16
C ALA A 38 51.33 13.58 -16.78
N LYS A 39 51.51 12.75 -17.82
CA LYS A 39 50.41 11.99 -18.44
C LYS A 39 49.82 10.95 -17.49
N ALA A 40 50.65 10.24 -16.74
CA ALA A 40 50.19 9.25 -15.77
C ALA A 40 49.35 9.89 -14.65
N GLU A 41 49.73 11.09 -14.19
CA GLU A 41 48.98 11.83 -13.18
C GLU A 41 47.64 12.36 -13.73
N GLU A 42 47.62 12.86 -14.97
CA GLU A 42 46.40 13.28 -15.64
C GLU A 42 45.42 12.10 -15.81
N GLU A 43 45.90 10.97 -16.35
CA GLU A 43 45.09 9.76 -16.52
C GLU A 43 44.57 9.21 -15.19
N PHE A 44 45.41 9.20 -14.15
CA PHE A 44 45.00 8.78 -12.81
C PHE A 44 43.84 9.63 -12.29
N ASN A 45 43.93 10.96 -12.42
CA ASN A 45 42.90 11.87 -11.93
C ASN A 45 41.59 11.71 -12.71
N ILE A 46 41.66 11.54 -14.03
CA ILE A 46 40.50 11.27 -14.89
C ILE A 46 39.82 9.96 -14.48
N GLU A 47 40.57 8.87 -14.37
CA GLU A 47 40.01 7.55 -14.09
C GLU A 47 39.45 7.45 -12.67
N LYS A 48 40.15 8.05 -11.69
CA LYS A 48 39.62 8.20 -10.31
C LYS A 48 38.31 8.98 -10.31
N GLY A 49 38.24 10.10 -11.02
CA GLY A 49 37.02 10.90 -11.15
C GLY A 49 35.87 10.09 -11.76
N ARG A 50 36.15 9.33 -12.82
CA ARG A 50 35.19 8.44 -13.50
C ARG A 50 34.65 7.36 -12.55
N LEU A 51 35.54 6.68 -11.82
CA LEU A 51 35.18 5.64 -10.85
C LEU A 51 34.30 6.21 -9.73
N VAL A 52 34.70 7.32 -9.13
CA VAL A 52 33.94 7.97 -8.04
C VAL A 52 32.56 8.39 -8.54
N GLN A 53 32.47 9.04 -9.70
CA GLN A 53 31.19 9.51 -10.23
C GLN A 53 30.26 8.35 -10.57
N THR A 54 30.79 7.28 -11.16
CA THR A 54 30.02 6.06 -11.46
C THR A 54 29.45 5.43 -10.19
N GLN A 55 30.24 5.34 -9.12
CA GLN A 55 29.75 4.79 -7.86
C GLN A 55 28.77 5.72 -7.15
N ARG A 56 28.97 7.05 -7.21
CA ARG A 56 28.01 8.03 -6.68
C ARG A 56 26.64 7.89 -7.32
N LEU A 57 26.58 7.73 -8.65
CA LEU A 57 25.31 7.51 -9.35
C LEU A 57 24.60 6.24 -8.89
N LYS A 58 25.33 5.12 -8.73
CA LYS A 58 24.77 3.87 -8.18
C LYS A 58 24.21 4.05 -6.77
N ILE A 59 24.93 4.78 -5.92
CA ILE A 59 24.49 5.08 -4.55
C ILE A 59 23.22 5.93 -4.59
N MET A 60 23.18 6.99 -5.41
CA MET A 60 22.00 7.83 -5.56
C MET A 60 20.78 7.04 -6.00
N GLU A 61 20.91 6.19 -7.02
CA GLU A 61 19.81 5.35 -7.52
C GLU A 61 19.31 4.36 -6.45
N TYR A 62 20.22 3.77 -5.67
CA TYR A 62 19.87 2.88 -4.57
C TYR A 62 19.07 3.59 -3.48
N TYR A 63 19.49 4.79 -3.08
CA TYR A 63 18.79 5.57 -2.06
C TYR A 63 17.46 6.12 -2.56
N GLU A 64 17.36 6.52 -3.83
CA GLU A 64 16.11 6.96 -4.44
C GLU A 64 15.07 5.82 -4.43
N LYS A 65 15.49 4.59 -4.79
CA LYS A 65 14.62 3.40 -4.71
C LYS A 65 14.17 3.12 -3.28
N LYS A 66 15.08 3.20 -2.30
CA LYS A 66 14.74 3.03 -0.88
C LYS A 66 13.77 4.08 -0.37
N GLU A 67 13.97 5.34 -0.74
CA GLU A 67 13.11 6.44 -0.33
C GLU A 67 11.69 6.25 -0.87
N LYS A 68 11.55 5.95 -2.17
CA LYS A 68 10.25 5.65 -2.79
C LYS A 68 9.55 4.47 -2.11
N GLN A 69 10.29 3.42 -1.78
CA GLN A 69 9.74 2.24 -1.08
C GLN A 69 9.21 2.62 0.31
N ILE A 70 9.98 3.40 1.09
CA ILE A 70 9.57 3.86 2.42
C ILE A 70 8.34 4.76 2.32
N GLU A 71 8.30 5.68 1.36
CA GLU A 71 7.15 6.57 1.16
C GLU A 71 5.88 5.78 0.83
N GLN A 72 5.99 4.78 -0.06
CA GLN A 72 4.88 3.89 -0.39
C GLN A 72 4.41 3.09 0.84
N GLN A 73 5.34 2.53 1.62
CA GLN A 73 5.00 1.82 2.85
C GLN A 73 4.29 2.72 3.86
N LYS A 74 4.76 3.97 4.05
CA LYS A 74 4.08 4.95 4.91
C LYS A 74 2.65 5.23 4.45
N LYS A 75 2.42 5.40 3.14
CA LYS A 75 1.08 5.60 2.57
C LYS A 75 0.17 4.40 2.83
N ILE A 76 0.67 3.17 2.64
CA ILE A 76 -0.06 1.93 2.92
C ILE A 76 -0.41 1.83 4.42
N GLN A 77 0.56 2.08 5.30
CA GLN A 77 0.34 2.05 6.75
C GLN A 77 -0.71 3.06 7.19
N MET A 78 -0.62 4.29 6.69
CA MET A 78 -1.60 5.34 6.99
C MET A 78 -3.01 4.95 6.49
N SER A 79 -3.11 4.47 5.25
CA SER A 79 -4.38 3.99 4.68
C SER A 79 -4.98 2.84 5.51
N ASN A 80 -4.16 1.87 5.90
CA ASN A 80 -4.61 0.75 6.74
C ASN A 80 -5.10 1.22 8.11
N LEU A 81 -4.38 2.16 8.75
CA LEU A 81 -4.79 2.72 10.04
C LEU A 81 -6.12 3.45 9.94
N MET A 82 -6.30 4.27 8.91
CA MET A 82 -7.56 5.00 8.66
C MET A 82 -8.72 4.03 8.38
N ASN A 83 -8.48 2.99 7.58
CA ASN A 83 -9.49 1.97 7.32
C ASN A 83 -9.87 1.19 8.59
N GLN A 84 -8.89 0.83 9.43
CA GLN A 84 -9.16 0.20 10.72
C GLN A 84 -9.99 1.10 11.63
N ALA A 85 -9.67 2.40 11.69
CA ALA A 85 -10.46 3.36 12.46
C ALA A 85 -11.90 3.46 11.94
N ARG A 86 -12.09 3.53 10.62
CA ARG A 86 -13.42 3.52 9.99
C ARG A 86 -14.20 2.24 10.33
N LEU A 87 -13.57 1.08 10.22
CA LEU A 87 -14.21 -0.20 10.55
C LEU A 87 -14.60 -0.30 12.03
N LYS A 88 -13.77 0.24 12.94
CA LYS A 88 -14.13 0.30 14.37
C LYS A 88 -15.40 1.11 14.60
N VAL A 89 -15.52 2.27 13.95
CA VAL A 89 -16.73 3.11 14.04
C VAL A 89 -17.96 2.38 13.47
N LEU A 90 -17.81 1.73 12.31
CA LEU A 90 -18.91 0.99 11.69
C LEU A 90 -19.38 -0.18 12.56
N ARG A 91 -18.45 -0.95 13.16
CA ARG A 91 -18.80 -2.03 14.10
C ARG A 91 -19.52 -1.51 15.32
N ALA A 92 -18.98 -0.47 15.98
CA ALA A 92 -19.62 0.13 17.14
C ALA A 92 -21.04 0.63 16.82
N ARG A 93 -21.26 1.19 15.62
CA ARG A 93 -22.59 1.58 15.18
C ARG A 93 -23.52 0.38 15.01
N ASP A 94 -23.04 -0.71 14.39
CA ASP A 94 -23.83 -1.93 14.19
C ASP A 94 -24.18 -2.63 15.51
N ASP A 95 -23.23 -2.65 16.45
CA ASP A 95 -23.42 -3.17 17.81
C ASP A 95 -24.54 -2.40 18.52
N LEU A 96 -24.52 -1.06 18.47
CA LEU A 96 -25.57 -0.23 19.07
C LEU A 96 -26.96 -0.50 18.47
N ILE A 97 -27.05 -0.70 17.15
CA ILE A 97 -28.32 -1.04 16.51
C ILE A 97 -28.78 -2.44 16.93
N THR A 98 -27.86 -3.40 16.99
CA THR A 98 -28.13 -4.77 17.41
C THR A 98 -28.64 -4.81 18.85
N ASP A 99 -28.01 -4.05 19.75
CA ASP A 99 -28.42 -3.93 21.14
C ASP A 99 -29.81 -3.30 21.27
N LEU A 100 -30.08 -2.24 20.52
CA LEU A 100 -31.40 -1.61 20.48
C LEU A 100 -32.48 -2.60 20.00
N LEU A 101 -32.20 -3.36 18.94
CA LEU A 101 -33.13 -4.37 18.42
C LEU A 101 -33.34 -5.51 19.43
N ASN A 102 -32.29 -5.92 20.13
CA ASN A 102 -32.39 -6.93 21.18
C ASN A 102 -33.21 -6.43 22.37
N GLU A 103 -33.01 -5.18 22.79
CA GLU A 103 -33.83 -4.57 23.83
C GLU A 103 -35.30 -4.44 23.38
N ALA A 104 -35.55 -4.04 22.13
CA ALA A 104 -36.90 -3.99 21.57
C ALA A 104 -37.56 -5.39 21.59
N LYS A 105 -36.84 -6.46 21.21
CA LYS A 105 -37.33 -7.84 21.31
C LYS A 105 -37.64 -8.24 22.76
N GLN A 106 -36.80 -7.86 23.71
CA GLN A 106 -37.06 -8.11 25.13
C GLN A 106 -38.30 -7.35 25.63
N ARG A 107 -38.48 -6.10 25.21
CA ARG A 107 -39.68 -5.30 25.51
C ARG A 107 -40.94 -5.93 24.90
N LEU A 108 -40.88 -6.42 23.65
CA LEU A 108 -41.97 -7.19 23.05
C LEU A 108 -42.29 -8.45 23.87
N SER A 109 -41.29 -9.16 24.37
CA SER A 109 -41.52 -10.30 25.27
C SER A 109 -42.23 -9.91 26.57
N LYS A 110 -42.06 -8.69 27.08
CA LYS A 110 -42.82 -8.19 28.24
C LYS A 110 -44.28 -7.93 27.89
N VAL A 111 -44.57 -7.45 26.68
CA VAL A 111 -45.96 -7.28 26.19
C VAL A 111 -46.66 -8.62 26.09
N VAL A 112 -45.98 -9.67 25.63
CA VAL A 112 -46.55 -11.03 25.57
C VAL A 112 -46.97 -11.56 26.95
N LYS A 113 -46.28 -11.15 28.02
CA LYS A 113 -46.66 -11.52 29.40
C LYS A 113 -47.95 -10.85 29.86
N ASP A 114 -48.33 -9.72 29.26
CA ASP A 114 -49.60 -9.05 29.57
C ASP A 114 -50.71 -9.61 28.66
N THR A 115 -51.46 -10.57 29.20
CA THR A 115 -52.50 -11.30 28.47
C THR A 115 -53.55 -10.38 27.84
N THR A 116 -53.88 -9.25 28.48
CA THR A 116 -54.93 -8.33 27.99
C THR A 116 -54.48 -7.62 26.72
N ARG A 117 -53.31 -6.98 26.75
CA ARG A 117 -52.71 -6.31 25.59
C ARG A 117 -52.30 -7.31 24.51
N TYR A 118 -51.78 -8.47 24.91
CA TYR A 118 -51.36 -9.50 23.98
C TYR A 118 -52.54 -10.13 23.22
N GLN A 119 -53.68 -10.37 23.87
CA GLN A 119 -54.89 -10.87 23.20
C GLN A 119 -55.38 -9.90 22.11
N VAL A 120 -55.44 -8.60 22.40
CA VAL A 120 -55.85 -7.58 21.42
C VAL A 120 -54.89 -7.56 20.22
N LEU A 121 -53.58 -7.68 20.48
CA LEU A 121 -52.58 -7.76 19.43
C LEU A 121 -52.74 -9.02 18.57
N LEU A 122 -52.99 -10.18 19.19
CA LEU A 122 -53.22 -11.44 18.48
C LEU A 122 -54.48 -11.41 17.62
N ASP A 123 -55.57 -10.83 18.12
CA ASP A 123 -56.83 -10.64 17.38
C ASP A 123 -56.55 -9.87 16.06
N GLY A 124 -55.75 -8.80 16.12
CA GLY A 124 -55.33 -8.02 14.94
C GLY A 124 -54.37 -8.75 14.01
N LEU A 125 -53.32 -9.38 14.54
CA LEU A 125 -52.30 -10.09 13.73
C LEU A 125 -52.89 -11.29 12.97
N VAL A 126 -53.80 -12.03 13.60
CA VAL A 126 -54.51 -13.14 12.94
C VAL A 126 -55.34 -12.59 11.79
N LEU A 127 -56.18 -11.58 12.04
CA LEU A 127 -57.04 -10.99 11.01
C LEU A 127 -56.23 -10.41 9.84
N GLN A 128 -55.12 -9.72 10.13
CA GLN A 128 -54.21 -9.19 9.11
C GLN A 128 -53.65 -10.31 8.21
N GLY A 129 -53.24 -11.44 8.80
CA GLY A 129 -52.77 -12.59 8.03
C GLY A 129 -53.86 -13.21 7.14
N LEU A 130 -55.10 -13.28 7.62
CA LEU A 130 -56.23 -13.77 6.82
C LEU A 130 -56.48 -12.87 5.60
N TYR A 131 -56.47 -11.53 5.78
CA TYR A 131 -56.64 -10.58 4.68
C TYR A 131 -55.53 -10.63 3.64
N GLN A 132 -54.33 -11.07 4.01
CA GLN A 132 -53.22 -11.19 3.07
C GLN A 132 -53.26 -12.49 2.26
N LEU A 133 -53.81 -13.58 2.82
CA LEU A 133 -53.88 -14.88 2.13
C LEU A 133 -55.06 -15.00 1.17
N LEU A 134 -56.25 -14.52 1.56
CA LEU A 134 -57.48 -14.58 0.75
C LEU A 134 -57.90 -15.98 0.26
N GLU A 135 -57.58 -17.01 1.04
CA GLU A 135 -57.88 -18.41 0.70
C GLU A 135 -59.13 -18.95 1.43
N PRO A 136 -59.87 -19.93 0.88
CA PRO A 136 -61.05 -20.49 1.51
C PRO A 136 -60.72 -21.40 2.71
N ARG A 137 -59.50 -21.94 2.78
CA ARG A 137 -59.01 -22.77 3.89
C ARG A 137 -57.65 -22.28 4.34
N MET A 138 -57.53 -21.93 5.62
CA MET A 138 -56.30 -21.40 6.23
C MET A 138 -55.95 -22.19 7.48
N ILE A 139 -54.65 -22.47 7.67
CA ILE A 139 -54.13 -23.23 8.81
C ILE A 139 -53.27 -22.28 9.66
N VAL A 140 -53.70 -21.99 10.89
CA VAL A 140 -52.97 -21.12 11.81
C VAL A 140 -52.02 -21.95 12.68
N ARG A 141 -50.72 -21.68 12.58
CA ARG A 141 -49.69 -22.28 13.43
C ARG A 141 -49.30 -21.30 14.54
N CYS A 142 -49.40 -21.72 15.80
CA CYS A 142 -49.07 -20.92 16.97
C CYS A 142 -48.20 -21.69 17.97
N ARG A 143 -47.67 -21.00 18.98
CA ARG A 143 -46.95 -21.66 20.09
C ARG A 143 -47.95 -22.41 20.97
N LYS A 144 -47.50 -23.51 21.59
CA LYS A 144 -48.35 -24.36 22.44
C LYS A 144 -48.98 -23.57 23.61
N GLN A 145 -48.26 -22.62 24.17
CA GLN A 145 -48.71 -21.78 25.28
C GLN A 145 -49.84 -20.82 24.89
N ASP A 146 -49.82 -20.33 23.64
CA ASP A 146 -50.75 -19.31 23.16
C ASP A 146 -52.02 -19.91 22.53
N PHE A 147 -52.10 -21.25 22.45
CA PHE A 147 -53.21 -21.94 21.77
C PHE A 147 -54.61 -21.51 22.23
N PRO A 148 -54.91 -21.34 23.54
CA PRO A 148 -56.23 -20.88 23.98
C PRO A 148 -56.55 -19.46 23.49
N LEU A 149 -55.56 -18.55 23.55
CA LEU A 149 -55.68 -17.15 23.14
C LEU A 149 -55.89 -17.04 21.63
N VAL A 150 -55.13 -17.81 20.85
CA VAL A 150 -55.24 -17.85 19.38
C VAL A 150 -56.56 -18.47 18.94
N LYS A 151 -57.06 -19.49 19.63
CA LYS A 151 -58.38 -20.07 19.33
C LYS A 151 -59.50 -19.04 19.49
N ALA A 152 -59.44 -18.24 20.55
CA ALA A 152 -60.38 -17.13 20.76
C ALA A 152 -60.22 -16.03 19.69
N ALA A 153 -58.97 -15.68 19.33
CA ALA A 153 -58.68 -14.69 18.29
C ALA A 153 -59.23 -15.09 16.92
N VAL A 154 -59.04 -16.35 16.52
CA VAL A 154 -59.57 -16.89 15.26
C VAL A 154 -61.09 -16.84 15.23
N GLN A 155 -61.76 -17.21 16.33
CA GLN A 155 -63.22 -17.14 16.42
C GLN A 155 -63.76 -15.72 16.21
N LYS A 156 -63.06 -14.70 16.72
CA LYS A 156 -63.40 -13.29 16.48
C LYS A 156 -63.02 -12.80 15.08
N ALA A 157 -61.94 -13.30 14.49
CA ALA A 157 -61.46 -12.88 13.19
C ALA A 157 -62.32 -13.40 12.03
N ILE A 158 -62.89 -14.61 12.12
CA ILE A 158 -63.75 -15.20 11.08
C ILE A 158 -64.92 -14.29 10.65
N PRO A 159 -65.76 -13.76 11.56
CA PRO A 159 -66.86 -12.88 11.15
C PRO A 159 -66.36 -11.58 10.52
N MET A 160 -65.29 -10.97 11.06
CA MET A 160 -64.72 -9.75 10.49
C MET A 160 -64.19 -9.99 9.07
N TYR A 161 -63.46 -11.08 8.87
CA TYR A 161 -62.94 -11.47 7.57
C TYR A 161 -64.07 -11.65 6.55
N LYS A 162 -65.11 -12.42 6.90
CA LYS A 162 -66.27 -12.66 6.03
C LYS A 162 -67.07 -11.40 5.69
N ILE A 163 -67.05 -10.38 6.54
CA ILE A 163 -67.71 -9.09 6.26
C ILE A 163 -66.90 -8.31 5.21
N ALA A 164 -65.58 -8.30 5.34
CA ALA A 164 -64.70 -7.51 4.49
C ALA A 164 -64.33 -8.17 3.15
N THR A 165 -64.42 -9.50 3.05
CA THR A 165 -64.17 -10.25 1.80
C THR A 165 -65.46 -10.73 1.12
N LYS A 166 -66.61 -10.20 1.54
CA LYS A 166 -67.89 -10.39 0.85
C LYS A 166 -68.08 -9.38 -0.26
#